data_AF-A0A168B0S6-F1
#
_entry.id   AF-A0A168B0S6-F1
#
_cell.length_a   1.000
_cell.length_b   1.000
_cell.length_c   1.000
_cell.angle_alpha   90.00
_cell.angle_beta   90.00
_cell.angle_gamma   90.00
#
_symmetry.space_group_name_H-M   'P 1'
#
loop_
_entity.id
_entity.type
_entity.pdbx_description
1 polymer ?
#
loop_
_entity_poly.entity_id
_entity_poly.type
_entity_poly.pdbx_seq_one_letter_code
_entity_poly.pdbx_strand_id
1 'polypeptide(L)'
;MNSKLSYQAFAAVARPSRCSRIFAANSQCARHFSRSAIAREEGSQAQEVVEATESEQEPTPRWKETPPAMKAPVRLRAAPGKKEYVVNSDPLLLDHFYIRFLGPEGDKMLSEETKWQAVTHKSFDQGRRGFNDRLGYLGKQIVGLQATLAQLENGPKRKPQADTFGREPFQHPALERVEILADNFRQRKLHSRHVGELAHRYGLHEVLRWLPWVPDNMALSGHNLILTHTLYAIVGAVAMEKGGLVANQVAREKILKPLGFFSKR
;
A
#
# COMPACT_ATOMS: atom_id res chain seq x y z
N MET A 1 6.58 -55.43 -49.32
CA MET A 1 7.94 -54.86 -49.50
C MET A 1 7.94 -53.50 -48.80
N ASN A 2 8.19 -53.45 -47.48
CA ASN A 2 9.48 -53.10 -46.82
C ASN A 2 10.03 -51.75 -47.34
N SER A 3 10.33 -50.69 -46.57
CA SER A 3 10.75 -50.49 -45.16
C SER A 3 10.63 -48.98 -44.82
N LYS A 4 10.02 -48.55 -43.70
CA LYS A 4 10.61 -48.17 -42.39
C LYS A 4 11.81 -47.20 -42.40
N LEU A 5 11.60 -45.96 -41.92
CA LEU A 5 12.49 -45.11 -41.09
C LEU A 5 11.53 -44.22 -40.26
N SER A 6 11.33 -44.32 -38.94
CA SER A 6 12.16 -44.36 -37.72
C SER A 6 12.04 -43.04 -36.94
N TYR A 7 11.36 -43.14 -35.80
CA TYR A 7 11.21 -42.16 -34.71
C TYR A 7 12.53 -41.92 -33.97
N GLN A 8 12.82 -40.66 -33.61
CA GLN A 8 13.55 -40.21 -32.39
C GLN A 8 13.10 -38.74 -32.15
N ALA A 9 12.50 -38.25 -31.06
CA ALA A 9 12.57 -38.48 -29.62
C ALA A 9 13.90 -38.05 -28.96
N PHE A 10 13.93 -36.82 -28.44
CA PHE A 10 14.79 -36.39 -27.33
C PHE A 10 13.90 -35.58 -26.36
N ALA A 11 13.30 -36.22 -25.35
CA ALA A 11 13.88 -36.55 -24.06
C ALA A 11 14.01 -35.33 -23.14
N ALA A 12 12.98 -35.16 -22.30
CA ALA A 12 13.00 -34.33 -21.11
C ALA A 12 14.06 -34.84 -20.12
N VAL A 13 14.84 -33.92 -19.55
CA VAL A 13 15.65 -34.19 -18.36
C VAL A 13 14.93 -33.57 -17.17
N ALA A 14 14.53 -34.43 -16.25
CA ALA A 14 14.00 -34.07 -14.96
C ALA A 14 14.93 -34.59 -13.85
N ARG A 15 14.90 -33.85 -12.72
CA ARG A 15 15.24 -34.22 -11.32
C ARG A 15 16.72 -34.08 -10.91
N PRO A 16 17.06 -34.02 -9.59
CA PRO A 16 16.20 -34.08 -8.40
C PRO A 16 16.46 -32.97 -7.33
N SER A 17 15.68 -33.12 -6.27
CA SER A 17 15.44 -32.36 -5.05
C SER A 17 16.47 -32.45 -3.90
N ARG A 18 16.31 -31.51 -2.94
CA ARG A 18 16.66 -31.52 -1.49
C ARG A 18 18.12 -31.30 -1.08
N CYS A 19 18.38 -30.21 -0.34
CA CYS A 19 18.70 -30.32 1.10
C CYS A 19 18.63 -28.96 1.82
N SER A 20 18.11 -29.01 3.04
CA SER A 20 18.05 -27.98 4.08
C SER A 20 19.42 -27.75 4.76
N ARG A 21 19.74 -26.51 5.16
CA ARG A 21 20.08 -26.10 6.55
C ARG A 21 20.59 -24.66 6.65
N ILE A 22 20.31 -24.12 7.83
CA ILE A 22 20.57 -22.81 8.42
C ILE A 22 22.07 -22.57 8.62
N PHE A 23 22.56 -21.34 8.41
CA PHE A 23 23.56 -20.67 9.26
C PHE A 23 23.44 -19.14 9.12
N ALA A 24 23.40 -18.47 10.26
CA ALA A 24 23.53 -17.02 10.41
C ALA A 24 25.01 -16.62 10.44
N ALA A 25 25.35 -15.42 9.92
CA ALA A 25 26.30 -14.49 10.54
C ALA A 25 26.46 -13.21 9.71
N ASN A 26 26.64 -12.12 10.44
CA ASN A 26 26.89 -10.75 10.00
C ASN A 26 28.08 -10.60 9.05
N SER A 27 27.98 -9.64 8.13
CA SER A 27 29.15 -8.86 7.71
C SER A 27 28.72 -7.47 7.24
N GLN A 28 29.13 -6.48 8.01
CA GLN A 28 29.07 -5.06 7.67
C GLN A 28 30.00 -4.82 6.49
N CYS A 29 29.51 -4.14 5.45
CA CYS A 29 30.39 -3.53 4.45
C CYS A 29 29.89 -2.11 4.19
N ALA A 30 30.43 -1.19 4.97
CA ALA A 30 30.42 0.23 4.69
C ALA A 30 31.12 0.46 3.33
N ARG A 31 30.39 0.95 2.33
CA ARG A 31 31.01 1.42 1.10
C ARG A 31 31.28 2.91 1.22
N HIS A 32 32.57 3.20 1.37
CA HIS A 32 33.17 4.51 1.21
C HIS A 32 32.71 5.17 -0.10
N PHE A 33 32.19 6.39 0.01
CA PHE A 33 32.08 7.32 -1.11
C PHE A 33 33.49 7.79 -1.48
N SER A 34 34.02 7.28 -2.60
CA SER A 34 35.22 7.85 -3.22
C SER A 34 34.82 9.14 -3.95
N ARG A 35 35.33 10.28 -3.46
CA ARG A 35 35.33 11.56 -4.17
C ARG A 35 36.19 11.43 -5.43
N SER A 36 35.57 11.40 -6.61
CA SER A 36 36.26 11.69 -7.86
C SER A 36 36.33 13.21 -8.05
N ALA A 37 37.55 13.74 -8.05
CA ALA A 37 37.85 15.12 -8.40
C ALA A 37 37.57 15.33 -9.90
N ILE A 38 36.80 16.37 -10.23
CA ILE A 38 36.54 16.80 -11.61
C ILE A 38 37.66 17.77 -11.98
N ALA A 39 38.49 17.38 -12.94
CA ALA A 39 39.44 18.27 -13.61
C ALA A 39 38.67 19.20 -14.56
N ARG A 40 38.99 20.51 -14.48
CA ARG A 40 38.52 21.54 -15.40
C ARG A 40 39.30 21.42 -16.71
N GLU A 41 38.58 21.24 -17.82
CA GLU A 41 39.07 21.63 -19.14
C GLU A 41 38.14 22.73 -19.68
N GLU A 42 38.74 23.88 -19.96
CA GLU A 42 38.11 25.02 -20.60
C GLU A 42 37.99 24.74 -22.11
N GLY A 43 36.78 24.45 -22.55
CA GLY A 43 36.41 24.31 -23.96
C GLY A 43 35.37 25.36 -24.32
N SER A 44 35.82 26.45 -24.93
CA SER A 44 35.00 27.54 -25.45
C SER A 44 34.13 27.02 -26.60
N GLN A 45 32.82 26.87 -26.39
CA GLN A 45 31.83 26.76 -27.46
C GLN A 45 30.59 27.60 -27.14
N ALA A 46 30.22 28.41 -28.12
CA ALA A 46 29.20 29.44 -28.08
C ALA A 46 27.85 28.90 -27.57
N GLN A 47 27.31 29.59 -26.55
CA GLN A 47 25.93 29.44 -26.12
C GLN A 47 25.01 30.07 -27.17
N GLU A 48 24.38 29.24 -27.98
CA GLU A 48 23.14 29.58 -28.65
C GLU A 48 22.05 29.62 -27.57
N VAL A 49 21.68 30.83 -27.16
CA VAL A 49 20.60 31.09 -26.20
C VAL A 49 19.29 30.75 -26.90
N VAL A 50 18.84 29.50 -26.75
CA VAL A 50 17.46 29.13 -27.05
C VAL A 50 16.62 29.70 -25.92
N GLU A 51 16.07 30.88 -26.18
CA GLU A 51 15.11 31.59 -25.34
C GLU A 51 13.84 30.72 -25.20
N ALA A 52 13.86 29.83 -24.20
CA ALA A 52 12.66 29.19 -23.73
C ALA A 52 11.79 30.28 -23.12
N THR A 53 10.70 30.62 -23.80
CA THR A 53 9.63 31.45 -23.27
C THR A 53 9.08 30.78 -22.01
N GLU A 54 9.61 31.16 -20.85
CA GLU A 54 9.06 30.82 -19.54
C GLU A 54 7.76 31.63 -19.39
N SER A 55 6.66 31.08 -19.92
CA SER A 55 5.34 31.53 -19.48
C SER A 55 5.22 31.18 -17.99
N GLU A 56 5.06 32.20 -17.15
CA GLU A 56 4.66 32.12 -15.72
C GLU A 56 3.28 31.47 -15.57
N GLN A 57 3.15 30.22 -15.99
CA GLN A 57 1.99 29.39 -15.68
C GLN A 57 2.23 28.82 -14.29
N GLU A 58 1.31 29.09 -13.36
CA GLU A 58 1.35 28.43 -12.06
C GLU A 58 1.53 26.92 -12.26
N PRO A 59 2.44 26.30 -11.50
CA PRO A 59 2.78 24.90 -11.69
C PRO A 59 1.51 24.06 -11.56
N THR A 60 1.14 23.37 -12.64
CA THR A 60 -0.02 22.48 -12.62
C THR A 60 0.20 21.39 -11.57
N PRO A 61 -0.83 21.04 -10.78
CA PRO A 61 -0.63 20.12 -9.67
C PRO A 61 -0.27 18.74 -10.22
N ARG A 62 0.71 18.08 -9.57
CA ARG A 62 1.34 16.84 -10.08
C ARG A 62 0.38 15.67 -10.25
N TRP A 63 -0.75 15.71 -9.55
CA TRP A 63 -1.78 14.69 -9.63
C TRP A 63 -2.64 14.80 -10.89
N LYS A 64 -2.71 15.98 -11.52
CA LYS A 64 -3.61 16.29 -12.65
C LYS A 64 -3.02 15.82 -13.98
N GLU A 65 -1.75 16.13 -14.22
CA GLU A 65 -1.06 15.79 -15.46
C GLU A 65 0.09 14.78 -15.26
N THR A 66 0.29 13.93 -16.26
CA THR A 66 1.46 13.06 -16.37
C THR A 66 2.60 13.81 -17.06
N PRO A 67 3.84 13.78 -16.55
CA PRO A 67 4.97 14.46 -17.17
C PRO A 67 5.12 14.09 -18.66
N PRO A 68 5.27 15.07 -19.58
CA PRO A 68 5.27 14.82 -21.03
C PRO A 68 6.42 13.92 -21.46
N ALA A 69 7.60 14.05 -20.85
CA ALA A 69 8.76 13.18 -21.10
C ALA A 69 8.51 11.69 -20.81
N MET A 70 7.50 11.36 -20.00
CA MET A 70 7.13 9.98 -19.69
C MET A 70 6.03 9.43 -20.61
N LYS A 71 5.41 10.28 -21.45
CA LYS A 71 4.37 9.85 -22.40
C LYS A 71 5.04 9.18 -23.60
N ALA A 72 4.53 8.01 -23.99
CA ALA A 72 4.97 7.37 -25.23
C ALA A 72 4.23 8.05 -26.42
N PRO A 73 4.90 8.27 -27.56
CA PRO A 73 4.26 8.91 -28.72
C PRO A 73 3.13 8.06 -29.30
N VAL A 74 3.29 6.73 -29.29
CA VAL A 74 2.30 5.77 -29.78
C VAL A 74 2.24 4.55 -28.84
N ARG A 75 1.06 3.95 -28.71
CA ARG A 75 0.88 2.69 -27.96
C ARG A 75 1.53 1.53 -28.74
N LEU A 76 2.49 0.84 -28.14
CA LEU A 76 3.19 -0.31 -28.76
C LEU A 76 2.36 -1.60 -28.76
N ARG A 77 1.44 -1.76 -27.80
CA ARG A 77 0.57 -2.93 -27.70
C ARG A 77 -0.74 -2.64 -28.43
N ALA A 78 -1.28 -3.64 -29.13
CA ALA A 78 -2.60 -3.56 -29.72
C ALA A 78 -3.62 -3.05 -28.69
N ALA A 79 -4.51 -2.15 -29.11
CA ALA A 79 -5.53 -1.62 -28.23
C ALA A 79 -6.29 -2.79 -27.62
N PRO A 80 -6.30 -2.94 -26.28
CA PRO A 80 -7.04 -4.03 -25.67
C PRO A 80 -8.51 -3.81 -26.07
N GLY A 81 -9.19 -4.84 -26.56
CA GLY A 81 -10.65 -4.82 -26.75
C GLY A 81 -11.43 -4.74 -25.42
N LYS A 82 -10.78 -4.28 -24.35
CA LYS A 82 -11.34 -4.09 -23.02
C LYS A 82 -11.97 -2.70 -22.96
N LYS A 83 -13.09 -2.60 -22.27
CA LYS A 83 -13.75 -1.32 -21.96
C LYS A 83 -12.77 -0.43 -21.19
N GLU A 84 -12.74 0.84 -21.57
CA GLU A 84 -11.99 1.86 -20.85
C GLU A 84 -12.57 2.02 -19.43
N TYR A 85 -11.70 2.00 -18.42
CA TYR A 85 -12.10 2.19 -17.03
C TYR A 85 -12.01 3.68 -16.70
N VAL A 86 -13.16 4.29 -16.41
CA VAL A 86 -13.25 5.70 -16.06
C VAL A 86 -12.73 5.92 -14.65
N VAL A 87 -11.81 6.88 -14.50
CA VAL A 87 -11.17 7.23 -13.23
C VAL A 87 -11.59 8.64 -12.81
N ASN A 88 -11.80 8.85 -11.51
CA ASN A 88 -12.19 10.14 -10.97
C ASN A 88 -11.11 11.22 -11.19
N SER A 89 -11.55 12.37 -11.70
CA SER A 89 -10.73 13.58 -11.88
C SER A 89 -11.23 14.77 -11.05
N ASP A 90 -12.40 14.66 -10.42
CA ASP A 90 -13.07 15.78 -9.76
C ASP A 90 -12.57 15.95 -8.31
N PRO A 91 -12.03 17.13 -7.95
CA PRO A 91 -11.51 17.39 -6.61
C PRO A 91 -12.62 17.51 -5.56
N LEU A 92 -13.79 18.04 -5.93
CA LEU A 92 -14.93 18.18 -5.01
C LEU A 92 -15.43 16.82 -4.51
N LEU A 93 -15.45 15.81 -5.40
CA LEU A 93 -15.85 14.44 -5.04
C LEU A 93 -14.88 13.85 -4.01
N LEU A 94 -13.58 14.13 -4.15
CA LEU A 94 -12.55 13.73 -3.20
C LEU A 94 -12.74 14.41 -1.84
N ASP A 95 -13.02 15.71 -1.82
CA ASP A 95 -13.23 16.46 -0.58
C ASP A 95 -14.46 15.95 0.18
N HIS A 96 -15.56 15.67 -0.52
CA HIS A 96 -16.74 15.06 0.08
C HIS A 96 -16.46 13.69 0.69
N PHE A 97 -15.60 12.88 0.07
CA PHE A 97 -15.15 11.62 0.65
C PHE A 97 -14.37 11.84 1.95
N TYR A 98 -13.42 12.77 1.96
CA TYR A 98 -12.62 13.06 3.16
C TYR A 98 -13.46 13.59 4.31
N ILE A 99 -14.45 14.44 4.03
CA ILE A 99 -15.42 14.92 5.03
C ILE A 99 -16.25 13.74 5.58
N ARG A 100 -16.71 12.83 4.71
CA ARG A 100 -17.48 11.65 5.13
C ARG A 100 -16.66 10.69 6.00
N PHE A 101 -15.39 10.48 5.66
CA PHE A 101 -14.52 9.55 6.36
C PHE A 101 -13.97 10.13 7.66
N LEU A 102 -13.29 11.28 7.59
CA LEU A 102 -12.60 11.89 8.73
C LEU A 102 -13.55 12.68 9.63
N GLY A 103 -14.63 13.24 9.08
CA GLY A 103 -15.61 14.05 9.81
C GLY A 103 -15.59 15.51 9.35
N PRO A 104 -16.18 16.43 10.14
CA PRO A 104 -16.15 17.85 9.80
C PRO A 104 -14.70 18.34 9.69
N GLU A 105 -14.42 19.16 8.67
CA GLU A 105 -13.08 19.66 8.32
C GLU A 105 -12.06 18.59 7.88
N GLY A 106 -12.52 17.39 7.52
CA GLY A 106 -11.65 16.33 6.98
C GLY A 106 -10.93 16.70 5.68
N ASP A 107 -11.51 17.58 4.88
CA ASP A 107 -10.96 18.12 3.63
C ASP A 107 -9.71 19.00 3.83
N LYS A 108 -9.61 19.69 4.97
CA LYS A 108 -8.48 20.54 5.35
C LYS A 108 -7.39 19.80 6.12
N MET A 109 -7.65 18.54 6.47
CA MET A 109 -6.72 17.73 7.25
C MET A 109 -5.48 17.34 6.46
N LEU A 110 -5.60 17.25 5.14
CA LEU A 110 -4.49 16.89 4.26
C LEU A 110 -4.32 17.94 3.18
N SER A 111 -3.07 18.19 2.77
CA SER A 111 -2.78 18.97 1.57
C SER A 111 -3.41 18.34 0.32
N GLU A 112 -3.73 19.15 -0.69
CA GLU A 112 -4.40 18.68 -1.90
C GLU A 112 -3.61 17.59 -2.63
N GLU A 113 -2.29 17.76 -2.75
CA GLU A 113 -1.42 16.75 -3.37
C GLU A 113 -1.41 15.44 -2.59
N THR A 114 -1.32 15.50 -1.26
CA THR A 114 -1.34 14.30 -0.41
C THR A 114 -2.69 13.59 -0.46
N LYS A 115 -3.81 14.32 -0.56
CA LYS A 115 -5.14 13.73 -0.74
C LYS A 115 -5.17 12.84 -1.98
N TRP A 116 -4.69 13.35 -3.11
CA TRP A 116 -4.63 12.56 -4.34
C TRP A 116 -3.60 11.44 -4.30
N GLN A 117 -2.42 11.69 -3.71
CA GLN A 117 -1.38 10.66 -3.58
C GLN A 117 -1.84 9.49 -2.72
N ALA A 118 -2.56 9.75 -1.62
CA ALA A 118 -3.08 8.71 -0.74
C ALA A 118 -4.16 7.83 -1.41
N VAL A 119 -4.96 8.42 -2.30
CA VAL A 119 -6.06 7.74 -3.02
C VAL A 119 -5.62 7.11 -4.36
N THR A 120 -4.39 7.37 -4.82
CA THR A 120 -3.87 6.83 -6.08
C THR A 120 -3.08 5.54 -5.86
N HIS A 121 -3.51 4.46 -6.48
CA HIS A 121 -2.83 3.16 -6.44
C HIS A 121 -1.77 3.03 -7.55
N LYS A 122 -0.73 2.23 -7.31
CA LYS A 122 0.39 2.00 -8.25
C LYS A 122 -0.03 1.53 -9.65
N SER A 123 -1.16 0.84 -9.79
CA SER A 123 -1.64 0.39 -11.11
C SER A 123 -2.14 1.54 -12.00
N PHE A 124 -2.43 2.70 -11.43
CA PHE A 124 -2.84 3.88 -12.19
C PHE A 124 -1.66 4.51 -12.92
N ASP A 125 -1.84 4.82 -14.20
CA ASP A 125 -0.84 5.47 -15.07
C ASP A 125 0.57 4.86 -14.95
N GLN A 126 0.65 3.53 -14.75
CA GLN A 126 1.90 2.80 -14.53
C GLN A 126 2.78 3.35 -13.38
N GLY A 127 2.18 4.01 -12.39
CA GLY A 127 2.89 4.63 -11.27
C GLY A 127 3.73 5.84 -11.66
N ARG A 128 3.46 6.48 -12.80
CA ARG A 128 4.14 7.72 -13.23
C ARG A 128 3.81 8.91 -12.33
N ARG A 129 2.61 8.90 -11.75
CA ARG A 129 2.17 9.86 -10.73
C ARG A 129 2.45 9.32 -9.33
N GLY A 130 2.41 10.19 -8.33
CA GLY A 130 2.54 9.79 -6.93
C GLY A 130 1.51 8.73 -6.56
N PHE A 131 1.96 7.64 -5.94
CA PHE A 131 1.12 6.52 -5.50
C PHE A 131 1.31 6.21 -4.02
N ASN A 132 0.39 5.42 -3.49
CA ASN A 132 0.16 5.30 -2.05
C ASN A 132 0.95 4.20 -1.31
N ASP A 133 1.80 3.42 -1.98
CA ASP A 133 2.49 2.24 -1.40
C ASP A 133 3.19 2.53 -0.05
N ARG A 134 4.00 3.61 0.00
CA ARG A 134 4.78 3.94 1.22
C ARG A 134 3.88 4.41 2.36
N LEU A 135 2.86 5.22 2.04
CA LEU A 135 1.88 5.69 3.01
C LEU A 135 1.05 4.51 3.53
N GLY A 136 0.65 3.60 2.64
CA GLY A 136 -0.10 2.39 2.99
C GLY A 136 0.70 1.44 3.86
N TYR A 137 2.01 1.31 3.63
CA TYR A 137 2.89 0.56 4.51
C TYR A 137 2.91 1.13 5.93
N LEU A 138 3.13 2.44 6.07
CA LEU A 138 3.16 3.10 7.39
C LEU A 138 1.80 2.97 8.11
N GLY A 139 0.71 3.28 7.42
CA GLY A 139 -0.62 3.20 8.01
C GLY A 139 -1.01 1.79 8.43
N LYS A 140 -0.58 0.76 7.69
CA LYS A 140 -0.77 -0.65 8.08
C LYS A 140 -0.10 -0.95 9.42
N GLN A 141 1.11 -0.41 9.68
CA GLN A 141 1.79 -0.58 10.96
C GLN A 141 1.05 0.14 12.09
N ILE A 142 0.59 1.37 11.86
CA ILE A 142 -0.16 2.16 12.85
C ILE A 142 -1.46 1.44 13.22
N VAL A 143 -2.28 1.05 12.24
CA VAL A 143 -3.54 0.33 12.49
C VAL A 143 -3.28 -1.02 13.15
N GLY A 144 -2.24 -1.74 12.73
CA GLY A 144 -1.85 -3.02 13.34
C GLY A 144 -1.49 -2.88 14.81
N LEU A 145 -0.70 -1.85 15.16
CA LEU A 145 -0.35 -1.54 16.55
C LEU A 145 -1.57 -1.16 17.37
N GLN A 146 -2.40 -0.24 16.87
CA GLN A 146 -3.63 0.19 17.55
C GLN A 146 -4.61 -0.97 17.76
N ALA A 147 -4.69 -1.91 16.82
CA ALA A 147 -5.50 -3.11 16.98
C ALA A 147 -4.97 -4.03 18.08
N THR A 148 -3.64 -4.20 18.17
CA THR A 148 -3.00 -4.95 19.25
C THR A 148 -3.22 -4.29 20.61
N LEU A 149 -3.08 -2.96 20.71
CA LEU A 149 -3.38 -2.23 21.94
C LEU A 149 -4.87 -2.35 22.32
N ALA A 150 -5.78 -2.19 21.36
CA ALA A 150 -7.21 -2.36 21.60
C ALA A 150 -7.58 -3.77 22.09
N GLN A 151 -6.90 -4.81 21.57
CA GLN A 151 -7.04 -6.19 22.02
C GLN A 151 -6.49 -6.41 23.43
N LEU A 152 -5.39 -5.77 23.80
CA LEU A 152 -4.87 -5.79 25.19
C LEU A 152 -5.81 -5.06 26.16
N GLU A 153 -6.40 -3.95 25.74
CA GLU A 153 -7.31 -3.13 26.57
C GLU A 153 -8.66 -3.83 26.80
N ASN A 154 -9.26 -4.38 25.74
CA ASN A 154 -10.67 -4.81 25.72
C ASN A 154 -10.88 -6.31 25.44
N GLY A 155 -9.81 -7.06 25.20
CA GLY A 155 -9.92 -8.48 24.88
C GLY A 155 -10.42 -9.31 26.05
N PRO A 156 -11.14 -10.42 25.79
CA PRO A 156 -11.57 -11.33 26.84
C PRO A 156 -10.35 -11.98 27.51
N LYS A 157 -10.36 -12.06 28.84
CA LYS A 157 -9.32 -12.79 29.58
C LYS A 157 -9.29 -14.25 29.11
N ARG A 158 -8.10 -14.73 28.74
CA ARG A 158 -7.90 -16.10 28.31
C ARG A 158 -7.81 -17.00 29.55
N LYS A 159 -8.45 -18.18 29.49
CA LYS A 159 -8.24 -19.20 30.53
C LYS A 159 -6.87 -19.84 30.31
N PRO A 160 -6.08 -20.07 31.38
CA PRO A 160 -4.79 -20.74 31.25
C PRO A 160 -5.01 -22.12 30.64
N GLN A 161 -4.22 -22.43 29.61
CA GLN A 161 -4.22 -23.75 28.99
C GLN A 161 -3.31 -24.65 29.83
N ALA A 162 -3.79 -25.86 30.14
CA ALA A 162 -2.98 -26.83 30.87
C ALA A 162 -1.72 -27.18 30.07
N ASP A 163 -0.56 -27.04 30.69
CA ASP A 163 0.72 -27.40 30.10
C ASP A 163 0.92 -28.92 30.14
N THR A 164 1.50 -29.48 29.08
CA THR A 164 1.76 -30.92 28.95
C THR A 164 2.71 -31.44 30.02
N PHE A 165 3.59 -30.58 30.55
CA PHE A 165 4.59 -30.93 31.56
C PHE A 165 4.18 -30.52 32.98
N GLY A 166 2.94 -30.10 33.19
CA GLY A 166 2.42 -29.73 34.53
C GLY A 166 3.09 -28.50 35.14
N ARG A 167 3.74 -27.66 34.33
CA ARG A 167 4.35 -26.41 34.82
C ARG A 167 3.28 -25.34 35.01
N GLU A 168 3.42 -24.57 36.07
CA GLU A 168 2.56 -23.41 36.31
C GLU A 168 3.11 -22.16 35.61
N PRO A 169 2.28 -21.42 34.85
CA PRO A 169 2.72 -20.19 34.19
C PRO A 169 2.98 -19.09 35.23
N PHE A 170 3.99 -18.26 34.97
CA PHE A 170 4.33 -17.14 35.84
C PHE A 170 3.21 -16.10 35.85
N GLN A 171 2.61 -15.89 37.03
CA GLN A 171 1.50 -14.96 37.21
C GLN A 171 2.01 -13.56 37.55
N HIS A 172 1.83 -12.62 36.62
CA HIS A 172 2.17 -11.21 36.84
C HIS A 172 1.11 -10.30 36.20
N PRO A 173 0.68 -9.21 36.86
CA PRO A 173 -0.39 -8.33 36.35
C PRO A 173 -0.09 -7.75 34.97
N ALA A 174 1.18 -7.51 34.64
CA ALA A 174 1.56 -7.02 33.30
C ALA A 174 1.48 -8.08 32.19
N LEU A 175 1.53 -9.38 32.53
CA LEU A 175 1.55 -10.48 31.55
C LEU A 175 0.17 -11.08 31.30
N GLU A 176 -0.77 -10.93 32.25
CA GLU A 176 -2.13 -11.49 32.18
C GLU A 176 -2.84 -11.17 30.86
N ARG A 177 -2.66 -9.96 30.34
CA ARG A 177 -3.31 -9.51 29.10
C ARG A 177 -2.55 -9.89 27.83
N VAL A 178 -1.25 -10.16 27.93
CA VAL A 178 -0.40 -10.46 26.77
C VAL A 178 -0.79 -11.79 26.14
N GLU A 179 -1.27 -12.76 26.93
CA GLU A 179 -1.73 -14.06 26.43
C GLU A 179 -2.90 -13.96 25.44
N ILE A 180 -3.69 -12.88 25.50
CA ILE A 180 -4.79 -12.62 24.58
C ILE A 180 -4.27 -12.44 23.14
N LEU A 181 -3.02 -11.98 22.97
CA LEU A 181 -2.41 -11.74 21.65
C LEU A 181 -2.06 -13.02 20.89
N ALA A 182 -2.04 -14.18 21.56
CA ALA A 182 -1.79 -15.46 20.90
C ALA A 182 -2.92 -15.87 19.95
N ASP A 183 -4.13 -15.33 20.11
CA ASP A 183 -5.22 -15.55 19.16
C ASP A 183 -5.02 -14.71 17.89
N ASN A 184 -5.29 -15.32 16.73
CA ASN A 184 -5.30 -14.68 15.42
C ASN A 184 -6.45 -13.68 15.24
N PHE A 185 -7.06 -13.18 16.32
CA PHE A 185 -8.17 -12.24 16.33
C PHE A 185 -7.88 -10.99 15.48
N ARG A 186 -6.72 -10.37 15.69
CA ARG A 186 -6.26 -9.21 14.90
C ARG A 186 -6.24 -9.51 13.41
N GLN A 187 -5.65 -10.65 13.01
CA GLN A 187 -5.52 -11.03 11.60
C GLN A 187 -6.89 -11.30 10.95
N ARG A 188 -7.80 -11.96 11.68
CA ARG A 188 -9.17 -12.22 11.21
C ARG A 188 -9.96 -10.92 11.03
N LYS A 189 -9.88 -10.00 12.00
CA LYS A 189 -10.61 -8.73 11.99
C LYS A 189 -10.05 -7.73 10.97
N LEU A 190 -8.73 -7.63 10.83
CA LEU A 190 -8.06 -6.76 9.85
C LEU A 190 -7.87 -7.41 8.48
N HIS A 191 -8.56 -8.52 8.20
CA HIS A 191 -8.51 -9.16 6.89
C HIS A 191 -9.00 -8.18 5.81
N SER A 192 -8.38 -8.21 4.63
CA SER A 192 -8.66 -7.27 3.52
C SER A 192 -10.11 -7.27 3.07
N ARG A 193 -10.83 -8.38 3.27
CA ARG A 193 -12.27 -8.45 3.04
C ARG A 193 -13.05 -7.48 3.94
N HIS A 194 -12.85 -7.53 5.26
CA HIS A 194 -13.62 -6.71 6.20
C HIS A 194 -13.26 -5.22 6.08
N VAL A 195 -11.96 -4.93 5.93
CA VAL A 195 -11.48 -3.55 5.79
C VAL A 195 -11.87 -2.98 4.41
N GLY A 196 -11.86 -3.80 3.36
CA GLY A 196 -12.35 -3.43 2.04
C GLY A 196 -13.84 -3.14 2.03
N GLU A 197 -14.65 -3.99 2.67
CA GLU A 197 -16.10 -3.75 2.85
C GLU A 197 -16.37 -2.45 3.62
N LEU A 198 -15.58 -2.16 4.67
CA LEU A 198 -15.66 -0.90 5.41
C LEU A 198 -15.31 0.31 4.53
N ALA A 199 -14.21 0.25 3.78
CA ALA A 199 -13.82 1.29 2.83
C ALA A 199 -14.89 1.51 1.75
N HIS A 200 -15.53 0.44 1.29
CA HIS A 200 -16.63 0.54 0.33
C HIS A 200 -17.83 1.30 0.92
N ARG A 201 -18.20 1.04 2.18
CA ARG A 201 -19.27 1.79 2.89
C ARG A 201 -18.96 3.28 3.04
N TYR A 202 -17.68 3.65 3.15
CA TYR A 202 -17.26 5.05 3.16
C TYR A 202 -17.27 5.72 1.78
N GLY A 203 -17.53 4.97 0.70
CA GLY A 203 -17.51 5.51 -0.67
C GLY A 203 -16.11 5.62 -1.28
N LEU A 204 -15.09 4.95 -0.70
CA LEU A 204 -13.71 5.06 -1.20
C LEU A 204 -13.56 4.54 -2.65
N HIS A 205 -14.42 3.60 -3.05
CA HIS A 205 -14.39 3.01 -4.39
C HIS A 205 -14.71 4.01 -5.53
N GLU A 206 -15.42 5.10 -5.22
CA GLU A 206 -15.79 6.14 -6.19
C GLU A 206 -14.63 7.12 -6.46
N VAL A 207 -13.81 7.39 -5.44
CA VAL A 207 -12.66 8.31 -5.53
C VAL A 207 -11.36 7.63 -5.94
N LEU A 208 -11.26 6.31 -5.74
CA LEU A 208 -10.04 5.53 -5.92
C LEU A 208 -9.52 5.62 -7.36
N ARG A 209 -8.26 6.03 -7.52
CA ARG A 209 -7.57 6.02 -8.83
C ARG A 209 -6.76 4.75 -8.98
N TRP A 210 -7.29 3.81 -9.77
CA TRP A 210 -6.63 2.53 -10.06
C TRP A 210 -7.07 2.00 -11.42
N LEU A 211 -6.34 0.99 -11.91
CA LEU A 211 -6.73 0.25 -13.11
C LEU A 211 -6.98 -1.23 -12.74
N PRO A 212 -8.21 -1.75 -12.93
CA PRO A 212 -8.51 -3.16 -12.71
C PRO A 212 -7.93 -4.04 -13.82
N TRP A 213 -7.59 -5.29 -13.48
CA TRP A 213 -7.12 -6.27 -14.47
C TRP A 213 -8.25 -6.75 -15.38
N VAL A 214 -9.42 -7.02 -14.78
CA VAL A 214 -10.67 -7.40 -15.43
C VAL A 214 -11.76 -6.42 -14.96
N PRO A 215 -12.20 -5.46 -15.80
CA PRO A 215 -13.17 -4.44 -15.39
C PRO A 215 -14.56 -5.03 -15.10
N ASP A 216 -14.93 -6.12 -15.78
CA ASP A 216 -16.23 -6.78 -15.56
C ASP A 216 -16.28 -7.57 -14.24
N ASN A 217 -15.12 -7.90 -13.65
CA ASN A 217 -15.04 -8.64 -12.39
C ASN A 217 -14.03 -7.99 -11.42
N MET A 218 -14.56 -7.09 -10.58
CA MET A 218 -13.78 -6.35 -9.60
C MET A 218 -13.18 -7.25 -8.51
N ALA A 219 -13.87 -8.35 -8.16
CA ALA A 219 -13.40 -9.26 -7.12
C ALA A 219 -12.11 -9.97 -7.52
N LEU A 220 -12.03 -10.47 -8.77
CA LEU A 220 -10.81 -11.09 -9.32
C LEU A 220 -9.67 -10.08 -9.47
N SER A 221 -10.00 -8.82 -9.71
CA SER A 221 -9.01 -7.73 -9.82
C SER A 221 -8.41 -7.30 -8.47
N GLY A 222 -8.83 -7.90 -7.35
CA GLY A 222 -8.29 -7.58 -6.02
C GLY A 222 -8.82 -6.28 -5.43
N HIS A 223 -10.02 -5.86 -5.79
CA HIS A 223 -10.59 -4.57 -5.37
C HIS A 223 -10.56 -4.34 -3.84
N ASN A 224 -10.93 -5.35 -3.04
CA ASN A 224 -10.89 -5.26 -1.58
C ASN A 224 -9.48 -5.02 -1.02
N LEU A 225 -8.46 -5.60 -1.65
CA LEU A 225 -7.06 -5.40 -1.25
C LEU A 225 -6.63 -3.96 -1.49
N ILE A 226 -6.99 -3.39 -2.64
CA ILE A 226 -6.62 -2.03 -3.02
C ILE A 226 -7.38 -1.02 -2.17
N LEU A 227 -8.67 -1.23 -1.91
CA LEU A 227 -9.44 -0.42 -0.97
C LEU A 227 -8.83 -0.44 0.43
N THR A 228 -8.50 -1.63 0.94
CA THR A 228 -7.83 -1.78 2.24
C THR A 228 -6.50 -1.04 2.29
N HIS A 229 -5.67 -1.20 1.25
CA HIS A 229 -4.37 -0.54 1.16
C HIS A 229 -4.51 0.98 1.13
N THR A 230 -5.48 1.48 0.37
CA THR A 230 -5.77 2.91 0.24
C THR A 230 -6.28 3.51 1.54
N LEU A 231 -7.13 2.77 2.27
CA LEU A 231 -7.59 3.18 3.59
C LEU A 231 -6.41 3.30 4.58
N TYR A 232 -5.48 2.35 4.55
CA TYR A 232 -4.25 2.45 5.33
C TYR A 232 -3.38 3.63 4.88
N ALA A 233 -3.29 3.89 3.58
CA ALA A 233 -2.51 5.02 3.09
C ALA A 233 -3.03 6.37 3.57
N ILE A 234 -4.35 6.54 3.67
CA ILE A 234 -4.95 7.75 4.25
C ILE A 234 -4.51 7.93 5.71
N VAL A 235 -4.54 6.86 6.52
CA VAL A 235 -4.04 6.92 7.91
C VAL A 235 -2.55 7.26 7.96
N GLY A 236 -1.75 6.68 7.05
CA GLY A 236 -0.32 6.98 6.93
C GLY A 236 -0.06 8.44 6.54
N ALA A 237 -0.86 9.01 5.64
CA ALA A 237 -0.79 10.42 5.25
C ALA A 237 -1.10 11.33 6.45
N VAL A 238 -2.18 11.04 7.18
CA VAL A 238 -2.55 11.79 8.39
C VAL A 238 -1.42 11.73 9.43
N ALA A 239 -0.75 10.59 9.58
CA ALA A 239 0.35 10.44 10.52
C ALA A 239 1.56 11.32 10.16
N MET A 240 1.82 11.54 8.87
CA MET A 240 2.95 12.36 8.41
C MET A 240 2.64 13.86 8.45
N GLU A 241 1.41 14.28 8.14
CA GLU A 241 1.06 15.71 8.12
C GLU A 241 0.59 16.24 9.48
N LYS A 242 -0.16 15.46 10.25
CA LYS A 242 -0.75 15.89 11.54
C LYS A 242 -0.15 15.19 12.76
N GLY A 243 0.72 14.20 12.55
CA GLY A 243 1.40 13.47 13.61
C GLY A 243 0.68 12.21 14.09
N GLY A 244 1.39 11.43 14.91
CA GLY A 244 0.94 10.09 15.34
C GLY A 244 -0.27 10.10 16.26
N LEU A 245 -0.44 11.12 17.12
CA LEU A 245 -1.59 11.20 18.04
C LEU A 245 -2.92 11.24 17.29
N VAL A 246 -3.01 12.13 16.31
CA VAL A 246 -4.21 12.30 15.49
C VAL A 246 -4.46 11.06 14.63
N ALA A 247 -3.41 10.49 14.05
CA ALA A 247 -3.54 9.25 13.26
C ALA A 247 -4.01 8.06 14.11
N ASN A 248 -3.55 7.95 15.36
CA ASN A 248 -4.00 6.91 16.29
C ASN A 248 -5.50 7.06 16.60
N GLN A 249 -5.97 8.29 16.82
CA GLN A 249 -7.39 8.56 17.04
C GLN A 249 -8.23 8.18 15.81
N VAL A 250 -7.81 8.60 14.61
CA VAL A 250 -8.49 8.25 13.35
C VAL A 250 -8.53 6.73 13.16
N ALA A 251 -7.42 6.03 13.39
CA ALA A 251 -7.37 4.56 13.30
C ALA A 251 -8.34 3.88 14.27
N ARG A 252 -8.39 4.33 15.53
CA ARG A 252 -9.30 3.79 16.55
C ARG A 252 -10.76 4.03 16.20
N GLU A 253 -11.12 5.26 15.86
CA GLU A 253 -12.51 5.68 15.67
C GLU A 253 -13.09 5.27 14.33
N LYS A 254 -12.32 5.39 13.25
CA LYS A 254 -12.81 5.21 11.87
C LYS A 254 -12.56 3.82 11.31
N ILE A 255 -11.61 3.06 11.87
CA ILE A 255 -11.31 1.69 11.41
C ILE A 255 -11.66 0.66 12.48
N LEU A 256 -11.04 0.74 13.66
CA LEU A 256 -11.14 -0.33 14.67
C LEU A 256 -12.52 -0.39 15.35
N LYS A 257 -13.14 0.76 15.62
CA LYS A 257 -14.48 0.82 16.22
C LYS A 257 -15.56 0.20 15.31
N PRO A 258 -15.66 0.53 14.01
CA PRO A 258 -16.57 -0.16 13.09
C PRO A 258 -16.32 -1.67 12.94
N LEU A 259 -15.08 -2.13 13.10
CA LEU A 259 -14.72 -3.55 13.02
C LEU A 259 -15.02 -4.33 14.34
N GLY A 260 -15.47 -3.62 15.37
CA GLY A 260 -15.88 -4.21 16.65
C GLY A 260 -14.72 -4.54 17.60
N PHE A 261 -13.60 -3.82 17.51
CA PHE A 261 -12.52 -3.94 18.52
C PHE A 261 -12.91 -3.31 19.86
N PHE A 262 -13.85 -2.38 19.85
CA PHE A 262 -14.40 -1.71 21.04
C PHE A 262 -15.87 -2.10 21.15
N SER A 263 -16.17 -3.25 21.74
CA SER A 263 -17.55 -3.59 22.07
C SER A 263 -18.02 -2.66 23.20
N LYS A 264 -19.20 -2.05 23.04
CA LYS A 264 -19.91 -1.47 24.18
C LYS A 264 -20.20 -2.63 25.14
N ARG A 265 -19.74 -2.50 26.38
CA ARG A 265 -20.33 -3.24 27.50
C ARG A 265 -21.72 -2.66 27.76
#